data_AF-A0A932HYW3-F1
#
_entry.id   AF-A0A932HYW3-F1
#
_cell.length_a   1.000
_cell.length_b   1.000
_cell.length_c   1.000
_cell.angle_alpha   90.00
_cell.angle_beta   90.00
_cell.angle_gamma   90.00
#
_symmetry.space_group_name_H-M   'P 1'
#
loop_
_entity.id
_entity.type
_entity.pdbx_description
1 polymer ?
#
loop_
_entity_poly.entity_id
_entity_poly.type
_entity_poly.pdbx_seq_one_letter_code
_entity_poly.pdbx_strand_id
1 'polypeptide(L)' 'MKFLLDVGVCSRSLHQFLADLRHDVRLASDIDSCAGDEVLLDLALRENRIILTEDKDFGELVFVHGGAHPAIVRMRGNAC' A
#
# COMPACT_ATOMS: atom_id res chain seq x y z
N MET A 1 10.67 8.76 1.45
CA MET A 1 9.84 7.85 2.28
C MET A 1 9.82 6.48 1.61
N LYS A 2 9.31 5.45 2.29
CA LYS A 2 9.11 4.12 1.69
C LYS A 2 7.62 3.87 1.47
N PHE A 3 7.24 3.46 0.28
CA PHE A 3 5.87 3.18 -0.12
C PHE A 3 5.73 1.72 -0.54
N LEU A 4 4.56 1.15 -0.25
CA LEU A 4 4.08 -0.12 -0.77
C LEU A 4 2.76 0.16 -1.49
N LEU A 5 2.75 0.00 -2.80
CA LEU A 5 1.54 0.18 -3.61
C LEU A 5 0.83 -1.16 -3.67
N ASP A 6 -0.39 -1.18 -3.17
CA ASP A 6 -1.29 -2.32 -3.25
C ASP A 6 -1.61 -2.69 -4.72
N VAL A 7 -1.95 -3.95 -4.97
CA VAL A 7 -2.24 -4.49 -6.31
C VAL A 7 -3.38 -3.74 -6.98
N GLY A 8 -4.37 -3.28 -6.20
CA GLY A 8 -5.48 -2.46 -6.70
C GLY A 8 -5.08 -1.06 -7.20
N VAL A 9 -3.86 -0.59 -6.89
CA VAL A 9 -3.37 0.72 -7.33
C VAL A 9 -2.82 0.63 -8.75
N CYS A 10 -3.70 0.79 -9.73
CA CYS A 10 -3.36 0.68 -11.16
C CYS A 10 -2.65 1.92 -11.76
N SER A 11 -2.22 2.89 -10.95
CA SER A 11 -1.63 4.13 -11.43
C SER A 11 -0.12 4.03 -11.68
N ARG A 12 0.26 3.69 -12.93
CA ARG A 12 1.67 3.76 -13.37
C ARG A 12 2.29 5.15 -13.18
N SER A 13 1.49 6.20 -13.34
CA SER A 13 1.92 7.59 -13.14
C SER A 13 2.24 7.89 -11.68
N LEU A 14 1.53 7.28 -10.72
CA LEU A 14 1.83 7.43 -9.30
C LEU A 14 3.18 6.79 -8.94
N HIS A 15 3.43 5.57 -9.40
CA HIS A 15 4.71 4.90 -9.18
C HIS A 15 5.87 5.77 -9.70
N GLN A 16 5.75 6.26 -10.93
CA GLN A 16 6.76 7.13 -11.54
C GLN A 16 6.93 8.44 -10.76
N PHE A 17 5.84 9.10 -10.38
CA PHE A 17 5.86 10.34 -9.62
C PHE A 17 6.61 10.18 -8.29
N LEU A 18 6.33 9.12 -7.53
CA LEU A 18 7.00 8.86 -6.26
C LEU A 18 8.49 8.51 -6.46
N ALA A 19 8.82 7.78 -7.53
CA ALA A 19 10.19 7.45 -7.88
C ALA A 19 10.99 8.70 -8.28
N ASP A 20 10.41 9.62 -9.05
CA ASP A 20 11.02 10.89 -9.46
C ASP A 20 11.32 11.78 -8.24
N LEU A 21 10.47 11.72 -7.21
CA LEU A 21 10.69 12.35 -5.90
C LEU A 21 11.70 11.58 -5.02
N ARG A 22 12.39 10.57 -5.56
CA ARG A 22 13.44 9.78 -4.90
C ARG A 22 12.93 9.03 -3.67
N HIS A 23 11.68 8.59 -3.70
CA HIS A 23 11.14 7.69 -2.69
C HIS A 23 11.46 6.22 -3.02
N ASP A 24 11.52 5.36 -2.00
CA ASP A 24 11.60 3.90 -2.17
C ASP A 24 10.16 3.42 -2.41
N VAL A 25 9.90 2.87 -3.58
CA VAL A 25 8.57 2.44 -3.99
C VAL A 25 8.63 0.97 -4.34
N ARG A 26 7.76 0.17 -3.74
CA ARG A 26 7.54 -1.23 -4.11
C ARG A 26 6.10 -1.45 -4.54
N LEU A 27 5.90 -2.32 -5.50
CA LEU A 27 4.58 -2.83 -5.88
C LEU A 27 4.33 -4.12 -5.10
N ALA A 28 3.13 -4.29 -4.54
CA ALA A 28 2.71 -5.55 -3.93
C ALA A 28 2.78 -6.71 -4.92
N SER A 29 2.47 -6.44 -6.21
CA SER A 29 2.55 -7.42 -7.30
C SER A 29 3.95 -7.98 -7.55
N ASP A 30 5.01 -7.24 -7.21
CA ASP A 30 6.40 -7.72 -7.37
C ASP A 30 6.81 -8.70 -6.26
N ILE A 31 6.01 -8.77 -5.20
CA ILE A 31 6.25 -9.62 -4.02
C ILE A 31 5.40 -10.87 -4.17
N ASP A 32 4.08 -10.68 -4.25
CA ASP A 32 3.10 -11.71 -4.53
C ASP A 32 1.79 -11.02 -4.96
N SER A 33 1.36 -11.27 -6.19
CA SER A 33 0.11 -10.71 -6.75
C SER A 33 -1.15 -11.21 -6.04
N CYS A 34 -1.04 -12.28 -5.25
CA CYS A 34 -2.11 -12.89 -4.47
C CYS A 34 -1.95 -12.67 -2.97
N ALA A 35 -0.99 -11.83 -2.53
CA ALA A 35 -0.83 -11.50 -1.12
C ALA A 35 -2.11 -10.85 -0.58
N GLY A 36 -2.65 -11.42 0.50
CA GLY A 36 -3.75 -10.79 1.24
C GLY A 36 -3.27 -9.59 2.06
N ASP A 37 -4.22 -8.74 2.45
CA ASP A 37 -3.98 -7.50 3.19
C ASP A 37 -3.10 -7.69 4.44
N GLU A 38 -3.29 -8.78 5.20
CA GLU A 38 -2.49 -9.08 6.39
C GLU A 38 -1.00 -9.21 6.09
N VAL A 39 -0.65 -9.83 4.96
CA VAL A 39 0.74 -10.00 4.51
C VAL A 39 1.33 -8.65 4.13
N LEU A 40 0.56 -7.80 3.45
CA LEU A 40 0.99 -6.46 3.07
C LEU A 40 1.14 -5.54 4.29
N LEU A 41 0.26 -5.68 5.28
CA LEU A 41 0.33 -4.98 6.56
C LEU A 41 1.59 -5.36 7.35
N ASP A 42 1.86 -6.66 7.52
CA ASP A 42 3.05 -7.14 8.24
C ASP A 42 4.35 -6.69 7.55
N LEU A 43 4.40 -6.82 6.22
CA LEU A 43 5.53 -6.34 5.44
C LEU A 43 5.76 -4.83 5.63
N ALA A 44 4.69 -4.04 5.53
CA ALA A 44 4.78 -2.60 5.66
C ALA A 44 5.18 -2.17 7.07
N LEU A 45 4.71 -2.86 8.11
CA LEU A 45 5.17 -2.65 9.48
C LEU A 45 6.66 -2.96 9.64
N ARG A 46 7.08 -4.17 9.21
CA ARG A 46 8.45 -4.65 9.36
C ARG A 46 9.46 -3.79 8.61
N GLU A 47 9.08 -3.26 7.45
CA GLU A 47 9.96 -2.43 6.61
C GLU A 47 9.78 -0.92 6.80
N ASN A 48 8.83 -0.51 7.66
CA ASN A 48 8.41 0.87 7.88
C ASN A 48 7.99 1.58 6.59
N ARG A 49 7.05 0.95 5.86
CA ARG A 49 6.47 1.45 4.61
C ARG A 49 5.08 2.03 4.85
N ILE A 50 4.74 3.00 4.02
CA ILE A 50 3.39 3.56 3.91
C ILE A 50 2.64 2.76 2.84
N ILE A 51 1.49 2.19 3.18
CA ILE A 51 0.64 1.50 2.21
C ILE A 51 -0.18 2.55 1.44
N LEU A 52 -0.15 2.46 0.11
CA LEU A 52 -1.05 3.18 -0.78
C LEU A 52 -2.03 2.16 -1.36
N THR A 53 -3.33 2.40 -1.17
CA THR A 53 -4.39 1.49 -1.61
C THR A 53 -5.63 2.25 -2.09
N GLU A 54 -6.41 1.65 -2.98
CA GLU A 54 -7.77 2.09 -3.33
C GLU A 54 -8.85 1.23 -2.63
N ASP A 55 -8.42 0.11 -2.03
CA ASP A 55 -9.25 -0.82 -1.30
C ASP A 55 -9.73 -0.19 0.03
N LYS A 56 -10.97 -0.48 0.38
CA LYS A 56 -11.58 -0.03 1.64
C LYS A 56 -11.32 -1.02 2.77
N ASP A 57 -10.98 -2.27 2.46
CA ASP A 57 -10.98 -3.37 3.41
C ASP A 57 -9.75 -3.32 4.34
N PHE A 58 -8.64 -2.71 3.90
CA PHE A 58 -7.52 -2.32 4.77
C PHE A 58 -7.95 -1.49 6.00
N GLY A 59 -8.94 -0.61 5.83
CA GLY A 59 -9.46 0.21 6.92
C GLY A 59 -10.21 -0.62 7.95
N GLU A 60 -10.95 -1.64 7.52
CA GLU A 60 -11.65 -2.57 8.41
C GLU A 60 -10.65 -3.37 9.24
N LEU A 61 -9.63 -3.96 8.58
CA LEU A 61 -8.58 -4.72 9.26
C LEU A 61 -7.87 -3.92 10.35
N VAL A 62 -7.50 -2.67 10.07
CA VAL A 62 -6.77 -1.83 11.03
C VAL A 62 -7.67 -1.35 12.18
N PHE A 63 -8.89 -0.87 11.88
CA PHE A 63 -9.76 -0.29 12.90
C PHE A 63 -10.44 -1.34 13.79
N VAL A 64 -10.78 -2.51 13.23
CA VAL A 64 -11.49 -3.56 13.98
C VAL A 64 -10.54 -4.32 14.90
N HIS A 65 -9.30 -4.57 14.48
CA HIS A 65 -8.37 -5.42 15.24
C HIS A 65 -7.46 -4.67 16.22
N GLY A 66 -7.40 -3.33 16.16
CA GLY A 66 -6.71 -2.50 17.15
C GLY A 66 -5.20 -2.77 17.28
N GLY A 67 -4.61 -3.48 16.32
CA GLY A 67 -3.19 -3.81 16.28
C GLY A 67 -2.31 -2.66 15.81
N ALA A 68 -1.00 -2.79 16.01
CA ALA A 68 -0.04 -1.89 15.37
C ALA A 68 -0.23 -1.98 13.85
N HIS A 69 -0.31 -0.83 13.18
CA HIS A 69 -0.52 -0.76 11.74
C HIS A 69 0.47 0.23 11.12
N PRO A 70 0.88 0.02 9.85
CA PRO A 70 1.68 1.01 9.14
C PRO A 70 0.83 2.26 8.87
N ALA A 71 1.45 3.35 8.42
CA ALA A 71 0.65 4.42 7.84
C ALA A 71 -0.03 3.91 6.57
N ILE A 72 -1.35 4.11 6.46
CA ILE A 72 -2.14 3.73 5.29
C ILE A 72 -2.75 4.99 4.71
N VAL A 73 -2.55 5.20 3.41
CA VAL A 73 -3.13 6.29 2.65
C VAL A 73 -4.04 5.69 1.60
N ARG A 74 -5.34 5.84 1.82
CA ARG A 74 -6.35 5.42 0.86
C ARG A 74 -6.57 6.51 -0.19
N MET A 75 -6.39 6.16 -1.45
CA MET A 75 -6.62 7.07 -2.55
C MET A 75 -8.09 7.06 -2.98
N ARG A 76 -8.57 8.22 -3.43
CA ARG A 76 -9.92 8.41 -3.95
C ARG A 76 -9.81 9.10 -5.29
N GLY A 77 -10.06 8.36 -6.36
CA GLY A 77 -10.12 8.83 -7.73
C GLY A 77 -11.07 7.95 -8.53
N ASN A 78 -11.42 8.38 -9.75
CA ASN A 78 -12.18 7.54 -10.66
C ASN A 78 -11.33 6.31 -10.96
N ALA A 79 -11.85 5.12 -10.63
CA ALA A 79 -11.20 3.84 -10.87
C ALA A 79 -10.70 3.77 -12.33
N CYS A 80 -9.54 3.15 -12.53
CA CYS A 80 -9.05 2.79 -13.85
C CYS A 80 -10.09 1.96 -14.63
#